data_AF-B7PPS8-F1
#
_entry.id   AF-B7PPS8-F1
#
_cell.length_a   1.000
_cell.length_b   1.000
_cell.length_c   1.000
_cell.angle_alpha   90.00
_cell.angle_beta   90.00
_cell.angle_gamma   90.00
#
_symmetry.space_group_name_H-M   'P 1'
#
loop_
_entity.id
_entity.type
_entity.pdbx_description
1 polymer ?
#
loop_
_entity_poly.entity_id
_entity_poly.type
_entity_poly.pdbx_seq_one_letter_code
_entity_poly.pdbx_strand_id
1 'polypeptide(L)'
;MMVPQVTLANKGEFLSNMEVQISPQGRLMQPVPTVRFANLLDDLQYAVWISFVQECGQIAGNYMHPDAPLPGSHWNQRLVSFSRLKLFTFDGFNRTPVSLVCNKRYFLQINYGIVNEAGHIWASTVIRQGIVGTWFVAVNYNKTSTSLSLSSKKPSKRPKLE
;
A
#
# COMPACT_ATOMS: atom_id res chain seq x y z
N MET A 1 -25.07 19.01 -9.70
CA MET A 1 -23.73 18.92 -9.06
C MET A 1 -23.24 17.50 -9.26
N MET A 2 -22.07 17.30 -9.89
CA MET A 2 -21.52 15.95 -10.05
C MET A 2 -20.87 15.48 -8.75
N VAL A 3 -21.02 14.19 -8.43
CA VAL A 3 -20.46 13.59 -7.21
C VAL A 3 -18.97 13.33 -7.42
N PRO A 4 -18.07 13.69 -6.48
CA PRO A 4 -16.68 13.27 -6.49
C PRO A 4 -16.54 11.76 -6.66
N GLN A 5 -15.68 11.32 -7.57
CA GLN A 5 -15.43 9.90 -7.84
C GLN A 5 -13.93 9.60 -7.83
N VAL A 6 -13.60 8.38 -7.44
CA VAL A 6 -12.26 7.85 -7.60
C VAL A 6 -12.31 6.40 -8.07
N THR A 7 -11.45 6.08 -9.04
CA THR A 7 -11.35 4.74 -9.62
C THR A 7 -9.90 4.27 -9.65
N LEU A 8 -9.68 2.98 -9.40
CA LEU A 8 -8.37 2.35 -9.58
C LEU A 8 -8.07 2.22 -11.08
N ALA A 9 -7.02 2.88 -11.55
CA ALA A 9 -6.65 2.91 -12.96
C ALA A 9 -5.98 1.62 -13.41
N ASN A 10 -5.13 1.03 -12.57
CA ASN A 10 -4.39 -0.20 -12.87
C ASN A 10 -5.02 -1.45 -12.25
N LYS A 11 -6.36 -1.56 -12.30
CA LYS A 11 -7.10 -2.68 -11.70
C LYS A 11 -6.61 -4.05 -12.16
N GLY A 12 -6.17 -4.18 -13.42
CA GLY A 12 -5.68 -5.44 -13.99
C GLY A 12 -4.37 -5.96 -13.37
N GLU A 13 -3.62 -5.13 -12.65
CA GLU A 13 -2.38 -5.54 -11.97
C GLU A 13 -2.64 -6.19 -10.60
N PHE A 14 -3.82 -5.97 -10.03
CA PHE A 14 -4.21 -6.54 -8.74
C PHE A 14 -4.90 -7.88 -8.96
N LEU A 15 -4.17 -8.96 -8.64
CA LEU A 15 -4.62 -10.33 -8.83
C LEU A 15 -5.38 -10.85 -7.60
N SER A 16 -6.22 -11.86 -7.80
CA SER A 16 -6.81 -12.63 -6.69
C SER A 16 -5.72 -13.34 -5.89
N ASN A 17 -5.82 -13.29 -4.56
CA ASN A 17 -4.85 -13.90 -3.63
C ASN A 17 -3.43 -13.36 -3.79
N MET A 18 -3.31 -12.08 -4.13
CA MET A 18 -2.02 -11.41 -4.25
C MET A 18 -1.26 -11.44 -2.92
N GLU A 19 0.05 -11.67 -3.03
CA GLU A 19 0.98 -11.47 -1.93
C GLU A 19 1.74 -10.17 -2.14
N VAL A 20 1.85 -9.35 -1.09
CA VAL A 20 2.59 -8.10 -1.13
C VAL A 20 3.72 -8.16 -0.12
N GLN A 21 4.93 -7.87 -0.59
CA GLN A 21 6.13 -7.96 0.22
C GLN A 21 6.23 -6.83 1.24
N ILE A 22 6.66 -7.18 2.44
CA ILE A 22 7.00 -6.24 3.52
C ILE A 22 8.40 -6.54 4.06
N SER A 23 9.07 -5.54 4.61
CA SER A 23 10.36 -5.73 5.31
C SER A 23 10.55 -4.71 6.43
N PRO A 24 11.44 -4.97 7.40
CA PRO A 24 11.78 -3.97 8.43
C PRO A 24 12.35 -2.66 7.85
N GLN A 25 13.06 -2.73 6.71
CA GLN A 25 13.64 -1.56 6.03
C GLN A 25 12.64 -0.85 5.08
N GLY A 26 11.43 -1.38 4.95
CA GLY A 26 10.43 -0.91 3.99
C GLY A 26 10.65 -1.49 2.59
N ARG A 27 9.57 -2.01 2.00
CA ARG A 27 9.51 -2.40 0.59
C ARG A 27 8.57 -1.48 -0.16
N LEU A 28 8.96 -1.05 -1.36
CA LEU A 28 8.01 -0.39 -2.25
C LEU A 28 6.85 -1.33 -2.56
N MET A 29 5.63 -0.84 -2.43
CA MET A 29 4.45 -1.64 -2.75
C MET A 29 4.45 -1.99 -4.24
N GLN A 30 4.17 -3.25 -4.56
CA GLN A 30 3.90 -3.74 -5.91
C GLN A 30 2.61 -4.57 -5.88
N PRO A 31 1.64 -4.30 -6.76
CA PRO A 31 1.67 -3.31 -7.83
C PRO A 31 1.48 -1.90 -7.24
N VAL A 32 1.90 -0.86 -7.94
CA VAL A 32 1.78 0.51 -7.42
C VAL A 32 0.32 0.96 -7.49
N PRO A 33 -0.36 1.26 -6.37
CA PRO A 33 -1.72 1.77 -6.43
C PRO A 33 -1.75 3.07 -7.24
N THR A 34 -2.55 3.07 -8.30
CA THR A 34 -2.70 4.24 -9.18
C THR A 34 -4.18 4.53 -9.39
N VAL A 35 -4.62 5.73 -9.02
CA VAL A 35 -6.03 6.12 -9.06
C VAL A 35 -6.28 7.28 -10.01
N ARG A 36 -7.52 7.43 -10.45
CA ARG A 36 -8.02 8.57 -11.21
C ARG A 36 -9.15 9.22 -10.44
N PHE A 37 -9.06 10.52 -10.22
CA PHE A 37 -10.14 11.32 -9.68
C PHE A 37 -10.99 11.91 -10.79
N ALA A 38 -12.27 12.13 -10.48
CA ALA A 38 -13.17 12.92 -11.30
C ALA A 38 -14.09 13.73 -10.39
N ASN A 39 -14.50 14.90 -10.88
CA ASN A 39 -15.48 15.77 -10.23
C ASN A 39 -15.07 16.28 -8.83
N LEU A 40 -13.77 16.37 -8.53
CA LEU A 40 -13.31 17.20 -7.41
C LEU A 40 -13.54 18.67 -7.73
N LEU A 41 -13.88 19.48 -6.72
CA LEU A 41 -14.06 20.92 -6.94
C LEU A 41 -12.71 21.59 -7.18
N ASP A 42 -12.60 22.31 -8.29
CA ASP A 42 -11.30 22.70 -8.85
C ASP A 42 -10.45 23.57 -7.93
N ASP A 43 -11.09 24.48 -7.18
CA ASP A 43 -10.43 25.50 -6.36
C ASP A 43 -10.18 25.05 -4.91
N LEU A 44 -10.78 23.93 -4.48
CA LEU A 44 -10.62 23.44 -3.12
C LEU A 44 -9.33 22.62 -2.99
N GLN A 45 -8.62 22.83 -1.89
CA GLN A 45 -7.42 22.05 -1.55
C GLN A 45 -7.82 20.68 -0.99
N TYR A 46 -7.27 19.62 -1.55
CA TYR A 46 -7.53 18.25 -1.10
C TYR A 46 -6.28 17.59 -0.55
N ALA A 47 -6.44 16.96 0.61
CA ALA A 47 -5.54 15.91 1.08
C ALA A 47 -5.98 14.57 0.48
N VAL A 48 -5.02 13.76 0.02
CA VAL A 48 -5.28 12.45 -0.60
C VAL A 48 -4.36 11.41 0.04
N TRP A 49 -4.93 10.33 0.56
CA TRP A 49 -4.16 9.27 1.22
C TRP A 49 -4.77 7.88 1.05
N ILE A 50 -3.93 6.86 1.11
CA ILE A 50 -4.36 5.47 1.07
C ILE A 50 -4.28 4.87 2.48
N SER A 51 -5.30 4.10 2.86
CA SER A 51 -5.36 3.34 4.11
C SER A 51 -5.25 1.84 3.81
N PHE A 52 -4.56 1.14 4.70
CA PHE A 52 -4.42 -0.31 4.68
C PHE A 52 -5.37 -0.89 5.71
N VAL A 53 -6.46 -1.49 5.25
CA VAL A 53 -7.52 -1.99 6.13
C VAL A 53 -7.40 -3.50 6.24
N GLN A 54 -7.25 -4.00 7.46
CA GLN A 54 -7.27 -5.43 7.74
C GLN A 54 -8.66 -6.00 7.49
N GLU A 55 -8.73 -7.32 7.26
CA GLU A 55 -10.00 -8.05 7.16
C GLU A 55 -10.95 -7.82 8.34
N CYS A 56 -10.42 -7.57 9.55
CA CYS A 56 -11.21 -7.23 10.74
C CYS A 56 -11.72 -5.77 10.78
N GLY A 57 -11.44 -4.97 9.74
CA GLY A 57 -11.82 -3.55 9.64
C GLY A 57 -10.85 -2.57 10.30
N GLN A 58 -9.80 -3.05 10.98
CA GLN A 58 -8.79 -2.17 11.59
C GLN A 58 -7.87 -1.54 10.54
N ILE A 59 -7.60 -0.24 10.67
CA ILE A 59 -6.63 0.47 9.83
C ILE A 59 -5.22 0.19 10.39
N ALA A 60 -4.40 -0.51 9.61
CA ALA A 60 -3.02 -0.83 9.98
C ALA A 60 -2.02 0.31 9.65
N GLY A 61 -2.41 1.22 8.76
CA GLY A 61 -1.57 2.35 8.40
C GLY A 61 -2.21 3.27 7.39
N ASN A 62 -1.71 4.49 7.32
CA ASN A 62 -2.11 5.50 6.35
C ASN A 62 -0.87 6.05 5.66
N TYR A 63 -0.98 6.31 4.37
CA TYR A 63 0.06 6.97 3.60
C TYR A 63 -0.53 8.14 2.81
N MET A 64 -0.15 9.35 3.21
CA MET A 64 -0.51 10.59 2.52
C MET A 64 0.30 10.70 1.23
N HIS A 65 -0.37 11.08 0.13
CA HIS A 65 0.31 11.37 -1.12
C HIS A 65 1.29 12.54 -0.89
N PRO A 66 2.55 12.46 -1.36
CA PRO A 66 3.57 13.47 -1.05
C PRO A 66 3.22 14.86 -1.59
N ASP A 67 2.45 14.92 -2.67
CA ASP A 67 2.04 16.20 -3.26
C ASP A 67 0.85 16.84 -2.51
N ALA A 68 0.22 16.16 -1.56
CA ALA A 68 -0.91 16.74 -0.84
C ALA A 68 -0.46 17.82 0.17
N PRO A 69 -1.24 18.91 0.34
CA PRO A 69 -2.50 19.21 -0.34
C PRO A 69 -2.31 19.91 -1.69
N LEU A 70 -3.20 19.61 -2.65
CA LEU A 70 -3.29 20.31 -3.93
C LEU A 70 -4.75 20.56 -4.34
N PRO A 71 -5.01 21.53 -5.25
CA PRO A 71 -6.36 21.82 -5.74
C PRO A 71 -7.03 20.61 -6.43
N GLY A 72 -8.36 20.55 -6.40
CA GLY A 72 -9.13 19.51 -7.10
C GLY A 72 -8.81 19.42 -8.58
N SER A 73 -8.55 20.56 -9.24
CA SER A 73 -8.16 20.65 -10.65
C SER A 73 -6.86 19.88 -10.93
N HIS A 74 -5.88 19.94 -10.02
CA HIS A 74 -4.63 19.19 -10.15
C HIS A 74 -4.87 17.68 -10.13
N TRP A 75 -5.71 17.20 -9.21
CA TRP A 75 -6.01 15.79 -9.04
C TRP A 75 -6.87 15.21 -10.17
N ASN A 76 -7.84 15.98 -10.69
CA ASN A 76 -8.72 15.56 -11.78
C ASN A 76 -7.97 15.37 -13.12
N GLN A 77 -6.89 16.12 -13.35
CA GLN A 77 -6.20 16.16 -14.64
C GLN A 77 -5.32 14.93 -14.95
N ARG A 78 -4.93 14.14 -13.94
CA ARG A 78 -3.90 13.12 -14.09
C ARG A 78 -4.19 11.83 -13.31
N LEU A 79 -3.41 10.80 -13.61
CA LEU A 79 -3.32 9.63 -12.76
C LEU A 79 -2.48 9.96 -11.52
N VAL A 80 -2.98 9.55 -10.35
CA VAL A 80 -2.32 9.75 -9.06
C VAL A 80 -1.69 8.43 -8.65
N SER A 81 -0.36 8.39 -8.64
CA SER A 81 0.44 7.19 -8.39
C SER A 81 1.06 7.22 -7.01
N PHE A 82 0.85 6.17 -6.23
CA PHE A 82 1.46 6.01 -4.91
C PHE A 82 2.83 5.32 -4.98
N SER A 83 3.67 5.66 -5.97
CA SER A 83 4.93 4.96 -6.27
C SER A 83 6.00 5.04 -5.18
N ARG A 84 5.90 6.01 -4.27
CA ARG A 84 6.83 6.21 -3.13
C ARG A 84 6.37 5.49 -1.85
N LEU A 85 5.23 4.81 -1.88
CA LEU A 85 4.67 4.06 -0.77
C LEU A 85 5.56 2.88 -0.40
N LYS A 86 6.05 2.87 0.85
CA LYS A 86 6.78 1.76 1.44
C LYS A 86 5.95 1.05 2.51
N LEU A 87 6.03 -0.28 2.52
CA LEU A 87 5.38 -1.17 3.47
C LEU A 87 6.41 -1.79 4.39
N PHE A 88 6.16 -1.70 5.69
CA PHE A 88 7.06 -2.18 6.72
C PHE A 88 6.50 -3.40 7.42
N THR A 89 7.37 -4.24 7.96
CA THR A 89 6.95 -5.33 8.84
C THR A 89 6.60 -4.76 10.22
N PHE A 90 5.40 -5.05 10.72
CA PHE A 90 5.03 -4.76 12.10
C PHE A 90 5.73 -5.75 13.05
N ASP A 91 6.51 -5.21 13.98
CA ASP A 91 7.28 -5.95 15.00
C ASP A 91 6.78 -5.72 16.43
N GLY A 92 5.65 -5.02 16.61
CA GLY A 92 5.10 -4.65 17.91
C GLY A 92 5.50 -3.27 18.41
N PHE A 93 6.56 -2.66 17.85
CA PHE A 93 7.13 -1.40 18.34
C PHE A 93 7.17 -0.29 17.29
N ASN A 94 7.34 -0.65 16.02
CA ASN A 94 7.59 0.32 14.95
C ASN A 94 6.35 1.17 14.59
N ARG A 95 6.49 2.49 14.78
CA ARG A 95 5.54 3.53 14.34
C ARG A 95 5.85 4.04 12.93
N THR A 96 6.23 3.16 12.00
CA THR A 96 6.32 3.59 10.60
C THR A 96 4.90 3.82 10.05
N PRO A 97 4.71 4.69 9.04
CA PRO A 97 3.38 5.09 8.58
C PRO A 97 2.48 3.91 8.14
N VAL A 98 3.10 2.85 7.60
CA VAL A 98 2.40 1.64 7.17
C VAL A 98 3.19 0.39 7.59
N SER A 99 2.92 -0.07 8.81
CA SER A 99 3.45 -1.34 9.34
C SER A 99 2.38 -2.43 9.23
N LEU A 100 2.65 -3.50 8.49
CA LEU A 100 1.71 -4.61 8.29
C LEU A 100 2.19 -5.86 9.03
N VAL A 101 1.25 -6.59 9.62
CA VAL A 101 1.49 -7.91 10.21
C VAL A 101 1.60 -8.95 9.10
N CYS A 102 2.68 -9.75 9.14
CA CYS A 102 2.92 -10.85 8.20
C CYS A 102 1.81 -11.92 8.27
N ASN A 103 1.47 -12.50 7.12
CA ASN A 103 0.40 -13.49 6.93
C ASN A 103 -1.01 -12.99 7.33
N LYS A 104 -1.22 -11.67 7.36
CA LYS A 104 -2.55 -11.06 7.51
C LYS A 104 -3.05 -10.53 6.18
N ARG A 105 -4.38 -10.51 6.03
CA ARG A 105 -5.08 -10.09 4.82
C ARG A 105 -5.55 -8.63 4.94
N TYR A 106 -5.36 -7.87 3.87
CA TYR A 106 -5.66 -6.44 3.80
C TYR A 106 -6.34 -6.10 2.47
N PHE A 107 -7.05 -4.98 2.43
CA PHE A 107 -7.44 -4.30 1.20
C PHE A 107 -7.07 -2.82 1.27
N LEU A 108 -7.03 -2.17 0.11
CA LEU A 108 -6.75 -0.75 0.00
C LEU A 108 -8.04 0.06 0.07
N GLN A 109 -7.99 1.15 0.83
CA GLN A 109 -9.02 2.18 0.84
C GLN A 109 -8.38 3.50 0.42
N ILE A 110 -8.93 4.15 -0.60
CA ILE A 110 -8.53 5.52 -0.96
C ILE A 110 -9.38 6.49 -0.15
N ASN A 111 -8.76 7.55 0.33
CA ASN A 111 -9.42 8.58 1.10
C ASN A 111 -8.97 9.95 0.61
N TYR A 112 -9.89 10.90 0.68
CA TYR A 112 -9.62 12.27 0.33
C TYR A 112 -10.59 13.20 1.05
N GLY A 113 -10.15 14.41 1.35
CA GLY A 113 -10.95 15.41 2.06
C GLY A 113 -10.41 16.81 1.84
N ILE A 114 -11.27 17.80 2.05
CA ILE A 114 -10.94 19.22 1.88
C ILE A 114 -10.05 19.67 3.04
N VAL A 115 -9.02 20.43 2.72
CA VAL A 115 -8.12 21.07 3.68
C VAL A 115 -8.51 22.53 3.84
N ASN A 116 -8.65 22.98 5.09
CA ASN A 116 -8.96 24.37 5.39
C ASN A 116 -7.72 25.27 5.30
N GLU A 117 -7.91 26.58 5.47
CA GLU A 117 -6.84 27.58 5.41
C GLU A 117 -5.74 27.37 6.45
N ALA A 118 -6.04 26.70 7.58
CA ALA A 118 -5.09 26.36 8.62
C ALA A 118 -4.29 25.07 8.32
N GLY A 119 -4.52 24.41 7.17
CA GLY A 119 -3.87 23.16 6.80
C GLY A 119 -4.48 21.91 7.42
N HIS A 120 -5.64 22.02 8.08
CA HIS A 120 -6.33 20.88 8.68
C HIS A 120 -7.35 20.26 7.72
N ILE A 121 -7.41 18.93 7.69
CA ILE A 121 -8.43 18.19 6.95
C ILE A 121 -9.78 18.37 7.65
N TRP A 122 -10.78 18.86 6.92
CA TRP A 122 -12.12 19.01 7.46
C TRP A 122 -12.84 17.66 7.48
N ALA A 123 -12.98 17.09 8.68
CA ALA A 123 -13.46 15.72 8.88
C ALA A 123 -14.79 15.40 8.20
N SER A 124 -15.74 16.35 8.17
CA SER A 124 -17.06 16.18 7.53
C SER A 124 -17.00 16.04 6.01
N THR A 125 -15.88 16.42 5.39
CA THR A 125 -15.68 16.36 3.93
C THR A 125 -14.94 15.09 3.48
N VAL A 126 -14.49 14.27 4.43
CA VAL A 126 -13.67 13.10 4.14
C VAL A 126 -14.52 12.00 3.50
N ILE A 127 -14.16 11.64 2.28
CA ILE A 127 -14.69 10.47 1.58
C ILE A 127 -13.72 9.32 1.76
N ARG A 128 -14.26 8.13 2.03
CA ARG A 128 -13.51 6.88 2.21
C ARG A 128 -14.09 5.82 1.29
N GLN A 129 -13.30 5.31 0.37
CA GLN A 129 -13.75 4.35 -0.62
C GLN A 129 -12.83 3.12 -0.62
N GLY A 130 -13.39 1.96 -0.23
CA GLY A 130 -12.73 0.68 -0.40
C GLY A 130 -12.53 0.37 -1.88
N ILE A 131 -11.31 -0.03 -2.26
CA ILE A 131 -10.96 -0.32 -3.65
C ILE A 131 -11.16 -1.80 -3.91
N VAL A 132 -12.26 -2.14 -4.59
CA VAL A 132 -12.61 -3.52 -4.91
C VAL A 132 -11.51 -4.20 -5.75
N GLY A 133 -11.13 -5.42 -5.36
CA GLY A 133 -10.12 -6.22 -6.05
C GLY A 133 -8.69 -6.03 -5.53
N THR A 134 -8.47 -5.18 -4.52
CA THR A 134 -7.13 -4.93 -3.96
C THR A 134 -6.81 -5.78 -2.73
N TRP A 135 -7.46 -6.94 -2.59
CA TRP A 135 -7.20 -7.85 -1.48
C TRP A 135 -5.84 -8.51 -1.63
N PHE A 136 -5.02 -8.46 -0.58
CA PHE A 136 -3.71 -9.09 -0.56
C PHE A 136 -3.33 -9.64 0.82
N VAL A 137 -2.37 -10.56 0.85
CA VAL A 137 -1.72 -11.05 2.06
C VAL A 137 -0.33 -10.41 2.16
N ALA A 138 -0.02 -9.81 3.31
CA ALA A 138 1.30 -9.24 3.55
C ALA A 138 2.30 -10.35 3.89
N VAL A 139 3.43 -10.42 3.19
CA VAL A 139 4.40 -11.52 3.34
C VAL A 139 5.83 -11.01 3.54
N ASN A 140 6.57 -11.69 4.41
CA ASN A 140 7.98 -11.44 4.64
C ASN A 140 8.81 -12.53 3.95
N TYR A 141 9.52 -12.17 2.88
CA TYR A 141 10.32 -13.10 2.08
C TYR A 141 11.71 -13.40 2.66
N ASN A 142 12.02 -13.00 3.89
CA ASN A 142 13.21 -13.50 4.61
C ASN A 142 13.13 -15.01 4.95
N LYS A 143 12.26 -15.80 4.31
CA LYS A 143 12.16 -17.25 4.45
C LYS A 143 13.15 -18.04 3.57
N THR A 144 13.90 -17.40 2.67
CA THR A 144 14.84 -18.08 1.75
C THR A 144 16.30 -17.72 1.98
N SER A 145 16.83 -18.05 3.16
CA SER A 145 18.25 -18.43 3.33
C SER A 145 18.44 -19.69 4.19
N THR A 146 17.37 -20.39 4.60
CA THR A 146 17.48 -21.50 5.57
C THR A 146 16.99 -22.85 5.06
N SER A 147 16.37 -22.92 3.87
CA SER A 147 15.94 -24.21 3.29
C SER A 147 16.86 -24.77 2.19
N LEU A 148 17.88 -24.01 1.74
CA LEU A 148 18.81 -24.44 0.69
C LEU A 148 20.23 -24.81 1.20
N SER A 149 20.52 -24.66 2.49
CA SER A 149 21.84 -25.02 3.07
C SER A 149 21.89 -26.39 3.75
N LEU A 150 20.78 -27.13 3.80
CA LEU A 150 20.71 -28.47 4.42
C LEU A 150 20.79 -29.64 3.42
N SER A 151 20.90 -29.39 2.10
CA SER A 151 20.99 -30.45 1.09
C SER A 151 22.35 -30.58 0.38
N SER A 152 23.38 -29.82 0.79
CA SER A 152 24.72 -29.89 0.19
C SER A 152 25.79 -30.39 1.17
N LYS A 153 25.55 -31.54 1.82
CA LYS A 153 26.63 -32.40 2.31
C LYS A 153 26.62 -33.71 1.52
N LYS A 154 27.26 -33.71 0.36
CA LYS A 154 27.69 -34.97 -0.29
C LYS A 154 28.83 -35.58 0.53
N PRO A 155 28.80 -36.87 0.88
CA PRO A 155 29.92 -37.53 1.52
C PRO A 155 31.05 -37.71 0.48
N SER A 156 32.24 -37.20 0.77
CA SER A 156 33.43 -37.45 -0.04
C SER A 156 33.91 -38.89 0.16
N LYS A 157 33.74 -39.73 -0.86
CA LYS A 157 34.44 -41.02 -0.94
C LYS A 157 35.88 -40.76 -1.39
N ARG A 158 36.87 -41.08 -0.55
CA ARG A 158 38.27 -41.27 -0.96
C ARG A 158 38.40 -42.57 -1.76
N PRO A 159 39.12 -42.60 -2.89
CA PRO A 159 39.65 -43.85 -3.41
C PRO A 159 40.92 -44.23 -2.62
N LYS A 160 41.03 -45.50 -2.22
CA LYS A 160 42.32 -46.12 -1.91
C LYS A 160 42.90 -46.62 -3.25
N LEU A 161 44.14 -46.24 -3.57
CA LEU A 161 44.94 -46.98 -4.54
C LEU A 161 45.65 -48.11 -3.77
N GLU A 162 45.50 -49.32 -4.28
CA GLU A 162 46.48 -50.42 -4.12
C GLU A 162 47.58 -50.26 -5.17
#